data_AF-A0A382D496-F1
#
_entry.id   AF-A0A382D496-F1
#
_cell.length_a   1.000
_cell.length_b   1.000
_cell.length_c   1.000
_cell.angle_alpha   90.00
_cell.angle_beta   90.00
_cell.angle_gamma   90.00
#
_symmetry.space_group_name_H-M   'P 1'
#
loop_
_entity.id
_entity.type
_entity.pdbx_description
1 polymer ?
#
loop_
_entity_poly.entity_id
_entity_poly.type
_entity_poly.pdbx_seq_one_letter_code
_entity_poly.pdbx_strand_id
1 'polypeptide(L)'
;MNLSIAIPDSLLVDEATKIDKTKKISIIARTCAIFRIREIFIYREGDGHRNDSTLISTLLKYLETPQFFRKKLFPKMDALKYAGVMTPLKIP
;
A
#
# COMPACT_ATOMS: atom_id res chain seq x y z
N MET A 1 -19.78 11.98 -0.94
CA MET A 1 -18.62 12.90 -1.00
C MET A 1 -17.50 12.12 -1.68
N ASN A 2 -16.93 12.62 -2.77
CA ASN A 2 -15.80 11.97 -3.44
C ASN A 2 -14.51 12.56 -2.86
N LEU A 3 -13.80 11.78 -2.05
CA LEU A 3 -12.54 12.18 -1.43
C LEU A 3 -11.40 11.34 -2.00
N SER A 4 -10.39 12.03 -2.51
CA SER A 4 -9.18 11.42 -3.07
C SER A 4 -7.96 12.05 -2.41
N ILE A 5 -6.86 11.30 -2.33
CA ILE A 5 -5.60 11.77 -1.74
C ILE A 5 -4.45 11.57 -2.72
N ALA A 6 -3.41 12.39 -2.59
CA ALA A 6 -2.16 12.23 -3.30
C ALA A 6 -1.02 12.02 -2.28
N ILE A 7 -0.21 10.98 -2.50
CA ILE A 7 0.96 10.65 -1.67
C ILE A 7 2.22 10.57 -2.55
N PRO A 8 3.38 11.04 -2.06
CA PRO A 8 4.62 10.90 -2.79
C PRO A 8 5.12 9.45 -2.76
N ASP A 9 5.91 9.05 -3.76
CA ASP A 9 6.63 7.77 -3.75
C ASP A 9 7.81 7.76 -2.76
N SER A 10 8.28 8.94 -2.31
CA SER A 10 9.27 9.12 -1.25
C SER A 10 8.74 8.83 0.17
N LEU A 11 7.44 8.51 0.31
CA LEU A 11 6.77 8.27 1.60
C LEU A 11 7.43 7.19 2.48
N LEU A 12 8.27 6.33 1.90
CA LEU A 12 8.92 5.22 2.56
C LEU A 12 10.43 5.43 2.78
N VAL A 13 10.97 6.60 2.45
CA VAL A 13 12.43 6.86 2.46
C VAL A 13 13.02 6.80 3.87
N ASP A 14 12.23 7.15 4.87
CA ASP A 14 12.57 7.10 6.30
C ASP A 14 12.60 5.68 6.88
N GLU A 15 12.05 4.70 6.17
CA GLU A 15 11.94 3.32 6.65
C GLU A 15 13.12 2.45 6.18
N ALA A 16 13.92 1.97 7.13
CA ALA A 16 15.13 1.21 6.83
C ALA A 16 14.87 -0.20 6.29
N THR A 17 13.76 -0.84 6.69
CA THR A 17 13.49 -2.25 6.37
C THR A 17 12.20 -2.43 5.58
N LYS A 18 12.12 -3.49 4.77
CA LYS A 18 10.90 -3.83 4.01
C LYS A 18 9.71 -4.15 4.91
N ILE A 19 9.95 -4.67 6.12
CA ILE A 19 8.89 -4.96 7.08
C ILE A 19 8.29 -3.66 7.64
N ASP A 20 9.11 -2.65 7.92
CA ASP A 20 8.62 -1.37 8.46
C ASP A 20 7.92 -0.55 7.38
N LYS A 21 8.44 -0.55 6.14
CA LYS A 21 7.73 -0.05 4.95
C LYS A 21 6.32 -0.65 4.81
N THR A 22 6.20 -1.97 5.02
CA THR A 22 4.93 -2.70 4.94
C THR A 22 3.96 -2.29 6.06
N LYS A 23 4.45 -2.10 7.29
CA LYS A 23 3.63 -1.60 8.41
C LYS A 23 3.13 -0.19 8.15
N LYS A 24 4.00 0.71 7.68
CA LYS A 24 3.65 2.10 7.37
C LYS A 24 2.53 2.17 6.34
N ILE A 25 2.66 1.43 5.24
CA ILE A 25 1.60 1.34 4.21
C ILE A 25 0.30 0.77 4.79
N SER A 26 0.39 -0.24 5.67
CA SER A 26 -0.80 -0.80 6.30
C SER A 26 -1.57 0.23 7.13
N ILE A 27 -0.87 1.10 7.87
CA ILE A 27 -1.50 2.20 8.62
C ILE A 27 -2.19 3.16 7.67
N ILE A 28 -1.50 3.59 6.60
CA ILE A 28 -2.05 4.51 5.59
C ILE A 28 -3.30 3.91 4.94
N ALA A 29 -3.24 2.66 4.51
CA ALA A 29 -4.36 1.96 3.89
C ALA A 29 -5.57 1.89 4.82
N ARG A 30 -5.35 1.63 6.12
CA ARG A 30 -6.41 1.65 7.12
C ARG A 30 -7.02 3.02 7.31
N THR A 31 -6.20 4.07 7.39
CA THR A 31 -6.69 5.45 7.45
C THR A 31 -7.55 5.75 6.22
N CYS A 32 -7.10 5.37 5.02
CA CYS A 32 -7.87 5.54 3.79
C CYS A 32 -9.22 4.81 3.84
N ALA A 33 -9.24 3.57 4.32
CA ALA A 33 -10.47 2.79 4.49
C ALA A 33 -11.44 3.41 5.50
N ILE A 34 -10.95 3.91 6.65
CA ILE A 34 -11.76 4.55 7.70
C ILE A 34 -12.46 5.81 7.15
N PHE A 35 -11.71 6.65 6.43
CA PHE A 35 -12.24 7.89 5.86
C PHE A 35 -12.93 7.71 4.50
N ARG A 36 -13.11 6.46 4.05
CA ARG A 36 -13.74 6.12 2.76
C ARG A 36 -13.12 6.87 1.57
N ILE A 37 -11.79 6.92 1.55
CA ILE A 37 -11.03 7.45 0.42
C ILE A 37 -11.28 6.58 -0.80
N ARG A 38 -11.66 7.22 -1.90
CA ARG A 38 -12.01 6.54 -3.15
C ARG A 38 -10.77 6.23 -3.99
N GLU A 39 -9.86 7.20 -4.10
CA GLU A 39 -8.69 7.12 -4.96
C GLU A 39 -7.44 7.62 -4.24
N ILE A 40 -6.35 6.87 -4.41
CA ILE A 40 -5.02 7.21 -3.89
C ILE A 40 -4.10 7.40 -5.10
N PHE A 41 -3.68 8.64 -5.34
CA PHE A 41 -2.70 8.99 -6.37
C PHE A 41 -1.29 8.89 -5.78
N ILE A 42 -0.42 8.12 -6.41
CA ILE A 42 1.00 8.05 -6.04
C ILE A 42 1.75 8.92 -7.06
N TYR A 43 2.25 10.07 -6.64
CA TYR A 43 3.05 10.94 -7.49
C TYR A 43 4.54 10.73 -7.25
N ARG A 44 5.33 10.99 -8.29
CA ARG A 44 6.78 10.79 -8.25
C ARG A 44 7.48 12.04 -7.75
N GLU A 45 8.34 11.88 -6.75
CA GLU A 45 9.20 12.94 -6.23
C GLU A 45 10.66 12.62 -6.57
N GLY A 46 11.21 13.32 -7.57
CA GLY A 46 12.58 13.10 -8.03
C GLY A 46 12.83 11.74 -8.70
N ASP A 47 14.11 11.36 -8.81
CA ASP A 47 14.50 10.21 -9.64
C ASP A 47 14.80 8.91 -8.87
N GLY A 48 14.85 8.94 -7.53
CA GLY A 48 15.36 7.83 -6.70
C GLY A 48 14.35 6.79 -6.20
N HIS A 49 13.03 7.02 -6.32
CA HIS A 49 12.02 6.26 -5.56
C HIS A 49 11.11 5.33 -6.38
N ARG A 50 11.51 4.98 -7.61
CA ARG A 50 10.72 4.10 -8.51
C ARG A 50 10.35 2.74 -7.90
N ASN A 51 11.27 2.14 -7.15
CA ASN A 51 11.02 0.86 -6.48
C ASN A 51 9.98 0.99 -5.36
N ASP A 52 9.97 2.12 -4.66
CA ASP A 52 9.02 2.39 -3.58
C ASP A 52 7.63 2.67 -4.13
N SER A 53 7.50 3.40 -5.24
CA SER A 53 6.21 3.59 -5.93
C SER A 53 5.53 2.25 -6.27
N THR A 54 6.30 1.31 -6.81
CA THR A 54 5.81 -0.04 -7.17
C THR A 54 5.41 -0.83 -5.92
N LEU A 55 6.19 -0.74 -4.84
CA LEU A 55 5.91 -1.39 -3.57
C LEU A 55 4.61 -0.85 -2.93
N ILE A 56 4.45 0.47 -2.87
CA ILE A 56 3.25 1.15 -2.35
C ILE A 56 2.03 0.69 -3.13
N SER A 57 2.04 0.79 -4.47
CA SER A 57 0.91 0.39 -5.30
C SER A 57 0.55 -1.08 -5.12
N THR A 58 1.55 -1.96 -5.07
CA THR A 58 1.32 -3.41 -4.90
C THR A 58 0.69 -3.73 -3.55
N LEU A 59 1.20 -3.14 -2.46
CA LEU A 59 0.69 -3.40 -1.11
C LEU A 59 -0.71 -2.82 -0.90
N LEU A 60 -0.98 -1.61 -1.41
CA LEU A 60 -2.33 -1.01 -1.37
C LEU A 60 -3.34 -1.88 -2.12
N LYS A 61 -3.03 -2.28 -3.36
CA LYS A 61 -3.90 -3.17 -4.16
C LYS A 61 -4.11 -4.52 -3.49
N TYR A 62 -3.07 -5.08 -2.89
CA TYR A 62 -3.18 -6.34 -2.16
C TYR A 62 -4.14 -6.22 -0.96
N LEU A 63 -4.08 -5.11 -0.22
CA LEU A 63 -4.94 -4.85 0.92
C LEU A 63 -6.40 -4.63 0.53
N GLU A 64 -6.64 -3.86 -0.52
CA GLU A 64 -7.96 -3.61 -1.11
C GLU A 64 -8.59 -4.91 -1.64
N THR A 65 -7.78 -5.80 -2.23
CA THR A 65 -8.27 -7.05 -2.83
C THR A 65 -8.88 -7.98 -1.76
N PRO A 66 -10.10 -8.52 -2.00
CA PRO A 66 -10.72 -9.49 -1.09
C PRO A 66 -9.83 -10.71 -0.85
N GLN A 67 -9.80 -11.19 0.39
CA GLN A 67 -8.82 -12.20 0.84
C GLN A 67 -8.83 -13.48 -0.02
N PHE A 68 -10.01 -13.91 -0.46
CA PHE A 68 -10.19 -15.11 -1.28
C PHE A 68 -9.72 -14.94 -2.74
N PHE A 69 -9.56 -13.71 -3.23
CA PHE A 69 -9.00 -13.43 -4.56
C PHE A 69 -7.48 -13.20 -4.54
N ARG A 70 -6.88 -12.89 -3.39
CA ARG A 70 -5.46 -12.52 -3.29
C ARG A 70 -4.53 -13.57 -3.89
N LYS A 71 -4.77 -14.86 -3.61
CA LYS A 71 -3.92 -15.95 -4.14
C LYS A 71 -3.98 -16.09 -5.66
N LYS A 72 -5.09 -15.64 -6.30
CA LYS A 72 -5.26 -15.72 -7.76
C LYS A 72 -4.64 -14.51 -8.46
N LEU A 73 -4.75 -13.33 -7.85
CA LEU A 73 -4.29 -12.07 -8.45
C LEU A 73 -2.82 -11.76 -8.16
N PHE A 74 -2.30 -12.24 -7.02
CA PHE A 74 -0.94 -11.94 -6.58
C PHE A 74 -0.11 -13.23 -6.49
N PRO A 75 0.82 -13.47 -7.44
CA PRO A 75 1.78 -14.55 -7.31
C PRO A 75 2.72 -14.29 -6.13
N LYS A 76 3.49 -15.32 -5.73
CA LYS A 76 4.55 -15.16 -4.74
C LYS A 76 5.59 -14.17 -5.29
N MET A 77 5.72 -13.02 -4.63
CA MET A 77 6.66 -11.96 -5.01
C MET A 77 7.31 -11.37 -3.75
N ASP A 78 8.53 -10.88 -3.90
CA ASP A 78 9.31 -10.34 -2.78
C ASP A 78 8.64 -9.10 -2.12
N ALA A 79 7.89 -8.31 -2.90
CA ALA A 79 7.10 -7.19 -2.39
C ALA A 79 6.05 -7.60 -1.32
N LEU A 80 5.55 -8.84 -1.38
CA LEU A 80 4.55 -9.38 -0.46
C LEU A 80 5.15 -10.31 0.60
N LYS A 81 6.48 -10.38 0.72
CA LYS A 81 7.19 -11.24 1.69
C LYS A 81 6.71 -11.03 3.12
N TYR A 82 6.40 -9.78 3.48
CA TYR A 82 5.96 -9.39 4.83
C TYR A 82 4.46 -9.12 4.90
N ALA A 83 3.64 -9.58 3.95
CA ALA A 83 2.22 -9.24 3.91
C ALA A 83 1.43 -9.64 5.17
N GLY A 84 1.94 -10.62 5.94
CA GLY A 84 1.35 -11.04 7.21
C GLY A 84 1.38 -9.99 8.33
N VAL A 85 2.25 -8.97 8.26
CA VAL A 85 2.27 -7.89 9.27
C VAL A 85 1.21 -6.82 9.00
N MET A 86 0.57 -6.85 7.84
CA MET A 86 -0.44 -5.87 7.49
C MET A 86 -1.75 -6.15 8.23
N THR A 87 -2.33 -5.08 8.75
CA THR A 87 -3.62 -5.09 9.42
C THR A 87 -4.79 -5.12 8.42
N PRO A 88 -5.86 -5.87 8.70
CA PRO A 88 -7.00 -5.98 7.78
C PRO A 88 -7.80 -4.68 7.70
N LEU A 89 -8.29 -4.34 6.50
CA LEU A 89 -9.07 -3.11 6.26
C LEU A 89 -10.53 -3.21 6.73
N LYS A 90 -11.11 -4.42 6.78
CA LYS A 90 -12.53 -4.66 7.13
C LYS A 90 -13.51 -3.73 6.38
N ILE A 91 -13.27 -3.55 5.09
CA ILE A 91 -14.14 -2.79 4.19
C ILE A 91 -15.34 -3.64 3.74
N PRO A 92 -16.51 -3.03 3.47
CA PRO A 92 -17.73 -3.73 3.02
C PRO A 92 -17.55 -4.49 1.71
#